data_AF-A0A3D1A0E7-F1
#
_entry.id   AF-A0A3D1A0E7-F1
#
_cell.length_a   1.000
_cell.length_b   1.000
_cell.length_c   1.000
_cell.angle_alpha   90.00
_cell.angle_beta   90.00
_cell.angle_gamma   90.00
#
_symmetry.space_group_name_H-M   'P 1'
#
loop_
_entity.id
_entity.type
_entity.pdbx_description
1 polymer ?
#
loop_
_entity_poly.entity_id
_entity_poly.type
_entity_poly.pdbx_seq_one_letter_code
_entity_poly.pdbx_strand_id
1 'polypeptide(L)'
;MTLLLLSIHILAGTVALFCSALSVLSEKGKQLHVFSGRAYFWCMAIIFLTAMPMSVIKNNLFLFLIAIFSFYLAFAGMRFARNRKGVATTFDWIAVALMILSGLGMWILAAIYFSSNNSQYIVLVVFGFLAMALGYIDLRSYRDETATGKERISRHLTNMLGGTIAVVTAVLVVNPPFEPEWVWWVLPTAAITPVIFWWNKKVLNS
;
A
#
# COMPACT_ATOMS: atom_id res chain seq x y z
N MET A 1 -5.20 5.42 -26.23
CA MET A 1 -5.69 5.64 -24.85
C MET A 1 -4.78 4.97 -23.81
N THR A 2 -4.39 3.71 -23.97
CA THR A 2 -3.54 2.99 -23.00
C THR A 2 -2.11 3.54 -22.86
N LEU A 3 -1.49 4.00 -23.94
CA LEU A 3 -0.13 4.58 -23.88
C LEU A 3 -0.05 5.85 -23.02
N LEU A 4 -1.05 6.74 -23.11
CA LEU A 4 -1.09 7.94 -22.28
C LEU A 4 -1.21 7.60 -20.80
N LEU A 5 -2.14 6.69 -20.45
CA LEU A 5 -2.29 6.22 -19.07
C LEU A 5 -1.02 5.57 -18.55
N LEU A 6 -0.38 4.73 -19.36
CA LEU A 6 0.85 4.03 -19.01
C LEU A 6 2.01 5.01 -18.79
N SER A 7 2.21 5.98 -19.69
CA SER A 7 3.26 6.99 -19.53
C SER A 7 3.09 7.81 -18.26
N ILE A 8 1.86 8.26 -17.97
CA ILE A 8 1.55 8.99 -16.72
C ILE A 8 1.81 8.09 -15.51
N HIS A 9 1.38 6.83 -15.56
CA HIS A 9 1.56 5.87 -14.49
C HIS A 9 3.05 5.62 -14.19
N ILE A 10 3.87 5.40 -15.21
CA ILE A 10 5.32 5.18 -15.07
C ILE A 10 6.00 6.42 -14.49
N LEU A 11 5.70 7.61 -15.02
CA LEU A 11 6.27 8.86 -14.50
C LEU A 11 5.90 9.07 -13.03
N ALA A 12 4.63 8.87 -12.67
CA ALA A 12 4.18 8.97 -11.29
C ALA A 12 4.85 7.91 -10.38
N GLY A 13 5.00 6.68 -10.85
CA GLY A 13 5.71 5.59 -10.15
C GLY A 13 7.17 5.94 -9.86
N THR A 14 7.89 6.44 -10.85
CA THR A 14 9.29 6.88 -10.70
C THR A 14 9.41 8.00 -9.68
N VAL A 15 8.56 9.04 -9.77
CA VAL A 15 8.57 10.14 -8.79
C VAL A 15 8.20 9.65 -7.39
N ALA A 16 7.21 8.75 -7.27
CA ALA A 16 6.82 8.14 -5.99
C ALA A 16 8.00 7.41 -5.34
N LEU A 17 8.78 6.63 -6.09
CA LEU A 17 9.97 5.95 -5.58
C LEU A 17 10.98 6.94 -4.99
N PHE A 18 11.36 7.98 -5.74
CA PHE A 18 12.29 8.99 -5.25
C PHE A 18 11.76 9.73 -4.02
N CYS A 19 10.47 10.12 -4.03
CA CYS A 19 9.85 10.78 -2.89
C CYS A 19 9.78 9.87 -1.66
N SER A 20 9.51 8.57 -1.82
CA SER A 20 9.50 7.61 -0.72
C SER A 20 10.88 7.48 -0.09
N ALA A 21 11.94 7.33 -0.91
CA ALA A 21 13.32 7.27 -0.44
C ALA A 21 13.72 8.56 0.30
N LEU A 22 13.41 9.72 -0.27
CA LEU A 22 13.68 11.02 0.35
C LEU A 22 12.92 11.19 1.68
N SER A 23 11.68 10.71 1.77
CA SER A 23 10.90 10.74 3.01
C SER A 23 11.44 9.79 4.09
N VAL A 24 11.94 8.63 3.68
CA VAL A 24 12.56 7.63 4.56
C VAL A 24 13.95 8.07 5.05
N LEU A 25 14.72 8.82 4.27
CA LEU A 25 16.05 9.30 4.66
C LEU A 25 16.02 10.63 5.42
N SER A 26 14.98 11.44 5.24
CA SER A 26 14.87 12.76 5.89
C SER A 26 14.44 12.68 7.36
N GLU A 27 14.76 13.72 8.13
CA GLU A 27 14.33 13.88 9.51
C GLU A 27 12.79 13.89 9.63
N LYS A 28 12.26 13.00 10.48
CA LYS A 28 10.81 12.80 10.63
C LYS A 28 10.14 14.05 11.19
N GLY A 29 9.06 14.48 10.54
CA GLY A 29 8.31 15.68 10.90
C GLY A 29 8.89 17.01 10.42
N LYS A 30 10.10 17.05 9.86
CA LYS A 30 10.66 18.27 9.23
C LYS A 30 10.06 18.52 7.85
N GLN A 31 10.30 19.73 7.32
CA GLN A 31 9.74 20.18 6.04
C GLN A 31 10.04 19.21 4.90
N LEU A 32 11.28 18.70 4.78
CA LEU A 32 11.66 17.77 3.73
C LEU A 32 10.87 16.45 3.78
N HIS A 33 10.69 15.86 4.98
CA HIS A 33 9.90 14.65 5.17
C HIS A 33 8.42 14.86 4.86
N VAL A 34 7.85 15.97 5.32
CA VAL A 34 6.44 16.32 5.08
C VAL A 34 6.19 16.60 3.60
N PHE A 35 7.08 17.34 2.93
CA PHE A 35 6.96 17.64 1.52
C PHE A 35 7.07 16.38 0.67
N SER A 36 8.13 15.60 0.85
CA SER A 36 8.35 14.34 0.11
C SER A 36 7.24 13.32 0.37
N GLY A 37 6.76 13.19 1.61
CA GLY A 37 5.65 12.30 1.96
C GLY A 37 4.32 12.72 1.31
N ARG A 38 4.05 14.02 1.18
CA ARG A 38 2.88 14.54 0.45
C ARG A 38 2.99 14.32 -1.06
N ALA A 39 4.17 14.57 -1.64
CA ALA A 39 4.43 14.32 -3.04
C ALA A 39 4.24 12.83 -3.38
N TYR A 40 4.83 11.95 -2.57
CA TYR A 40 4.63 10.49 -2.65
C TYR A 40 3.14 10.11 -2.65
N PHE A 41 2.35 10.62 -1.71
CA PHE A 41 0.91 10.33 -1.64
C PHE A 41 0.16 10.75 -2.91
N TRP A 42 0.43 11.95 -3.44
CA TRP A 42 -0.22 12.41 -4.67
C TRP A 42 0.21 11.60 -5.90
N CYS A 43 1.47 11.19 -5.98
CA CYS A 43 1.90 10.25 -7.00
C CYS A 43 1.18 8.90 -6.87
N MET A 44 1.00 8.37 -5.66
CA MET A 44 0.20 7.16 -5.42
C MET A 44 -1.25 7.31 -5.87
N ALA A 45 -1.87 8.48 -5.67
CA ALA A 45 -3.21 8.76 -6.20
C ALA A 45 -3.24 8.72 -7.74
N ILE A 46 -2.26 9.30 -8.41
CA ILE A 46 -2.15 9.25 -9.89
C ILE A 46 -1.93 7.81 -10.38
N ILE A 47 -1.05 7.04 -9.71
CA ILE A 47 -0.81 5.62 -10.00
C ILE A 47 -2.11 4.84 -9.88
N PHE A 48 -2.88 5.04 -8.82
CA PHE A 48 -4.18 4.39 -8.61
C PHE A 48 -5.19 4.74 -9.71
N LEU A 49 -5.38 6.03 -9.99
CA LEU A 49 -6.33 6.52 -10.99
C LEU A 49 -6.00 6.07 -12.41
N THR A 50 -4.73 5.80 -12.70
CA THR A 50 -4.29 5.24 -13.98
C THR A 50 -4.34 3.71 -14.00
N ALA A 51 -4.00 3.04 -12.89
CA ALA A 51 -4.00 1.59 -12.77
C ALA A 51 -5.39 0.97 -12.85
N MET A 52 -6.39 1.61 -12.23
CA MET A 52 -7.78 1.13 -12.22
C MET A 52 -8.33 0.94 -13.65
N PRO A 53 -8.38 1.98 -14.51
CA PRO A 53 -8.88 1.81 -15.88
C PRO A 53 -7.99 0.89 -16.72
N MET A 54 -6.65 0.93 -16.55
CA MET A 54 -5.76 0.01 -17.28
C MET A 54 -6.04 -1.46 -16.93
N SER A 55 -6.31 -1.77 -15.67
CA SER A 55 -6.60 -3.13 -15.20
C SER A 55 -7.95 -3.61 -15.72
N VAL A 56 -8.97 -2.74 -15.74
CA VAL A 56 -10.28 -3.04 -16.33
C VAL A 56 -10.17 -3.29 -17.83
N ILE A 57 -9.50 -2.41 -18.58
CA ILE A 57 -9.32 -2.56 -20.04
C ILE A 57 -8.60 -3.86 -20.38
N LYS A 58 -7.64 -4.29 -19.55
CA LYS A 58 -6.89 -5.55 -19.73
C LYS A 58 -7.59 -6.77 -19.12
N ASN A 59 -8.78 -6.63 -18.53
CA ASN A 59 -9.47 -7.68 -17.77
C ASN A 59 -8.57 -8.35 -16.71
N ASN A 60 -7.67 -7.58 -16.08
CA ASN A 60 -6.71 -8.08 -15.11
C ASN A 60 -7.21 -7.78 -13.68
N LEU A 61 -8.01 -8.69 -13.14
CA LEU A 61 -8.56 -8.58 -11.79
C LEU A 61 -7.47 -8.60 -10.70
N PHE A 62 -6.37 -9.33 -10.94
CA PHE A 62 -5.22 -9.36 -10.03
C PHE A 62 -4.67 -7.94 -9.83
N LEU A 63 -4.29 -7.24 -10.90
CA LEU A 63 -3.74 -5.87 -10.79
C LEU A 63 -4.77 -4.85 -10.30
N PHE A 64 -6.05 -5.06 -10.61
CA PHE A 64 -7.13 -4.22 -10.10
C PHE A 64 -7.21 -4.24 -8.56
N LEU A 65 -7.17 -5.43 -7.96
CA LEU A 65 -7.21 -5.59 -6.51
C LEU A 65 -5.94 -5.03 -5.85
N ILE A 66 -4.78 -5.26 -6.47
CA ILE A 66 -3.49 -4.73 -6.02
C ILE A 66 -3.48 -3.20 -6.03
N ALA A 67 -4.11 -2.55 -7.01
CA ALA A 67 -4.20 -1.10 -7.08
C ALA A 67 -4.97 -0.53 -5.88
N ILE A 68 -6.12 -1.13 -5.52
CA ILE A 68 -6.91 -0.73 -4.34
C ILE A 68 -6.10 -0.90 -3.06
N PHE A 69 -5.49 -2.07 -2.87
CA PHE A 69 -4.62 -2.38 -1.73
C PHE A 69 -3.49 -1.35 -1.58
N SER A 70 -2.76 -1.10 -2.66
CA SER A 70 -1.59 -0.21 -2.65
C SER A 70 -1.96 1.24 -2.35
N PHE A 71 -3.05 1.72 -2.96
CA PHE A 71 -3.53 3.07 -2.72
C PHE A 71 -4.05 3.25 -1.31
N TYR A 72 -4.79 2.27 -0.78
CA TYR A 72 -5.29 2.32 0.60
C TYR A 72 -4.14 2.56 1.58
N LEU A 73 -3.03 1.85 1.46
CA LEU A 73 -1.88 2.00 2.36
C LEU A 73 -1.32 3.44 2.33
N ALA A 74 -1.16 4.04 1.14
CA ALA A 74 -0.74 5.43 1.03
C ALA A 74 -1.79 6.41 1.59
N PHE A 75 -3.07 6.16 1.33
CA PHE A 75 -4.18 6.97 1.82
C PHE A 75 -4.30 6.94 3.34
N ALA A 76 -4.39 5.75 3.94
CA ALA A 76 -4.46 5.56 5.38
C ALA A 76 -3.21 6.15 6.06
N GLY A 77 -2.02 5.92 5.49
CA GLY A 77 -0.78 6.51 5.96
C GLY A 77 -0.86 8.04 6.04
N MET A 78 -1.24 8.71 4.95
CA MET A 78 -1.42 10.16 4.93
C MET A 78 -2.51 10.62 5.90
N ARG A 79 -3.61 9.86 6.01
CA ARG A 79 -4.71 10.17 6.90
C ARG A 79 -4.28 10.15 8.36
N PHE A 80 -3.60 9.10 8.81
CA PHE A 80 -3.07 9.02 10.17
C PHE A 80 -2.05 10.13 10.45
N ALA A 81 -1.21 10.54 9.49
CA ALA A 81 -0.33 11.69 9.69
C ALA A 81 -1.08 13.00 10.00
N ARG A 82 -2.21 13.24 9.33
CA ARG A 82 -2.96 14.50 9.41
C ARG A 82 -4.05 14.49 10.48
N ASN A 83 -4.67 13.34 10.75
CA ASN A 83 -5.79 13.23 11.67
C ASN A 83 -5.33 13.18 13.13
N ARG A 84 -5.12 14.33 13.75
CA ARG A 84 -4.66 14.36 15.15
C ARG A 84 -5.74 13.99 16.17
N LYS A 85 -7.03 14.04 15.78
CA LYS A 85 -8.18 13.82 16.67
C LYS A 85 -8.59 12.35 16.77
N GLY A 86 -8.07 11.45 15.92
CA GLY A 86 -8.50 10.04 15.90
C GLY A 86 -9.88 9.79 15.25
N VAL A 87 -10.71 10.83 15.11
CA VAL A 87 -12.08 10.73 14.55
C VAL A 87 -12.05 10.45 13.05
N ALA A 88 -12.64 9.33 12.65
CA ALA A 88 -12.76 8.92 11.25
C ALA A 88 -13.87 9.70 10.51
N THR A 89 -13.62 9.96 9.24
CA THR A 89 -14.59 10.54 8.29
C THR A 89 -15.22 9.44 7.44
N THR A 90 -16.31 9.76 6.73
CA THR A 90 -16.95 8.83 5.78
C THR A 90 -15.97 8.26 4.75
N PHE A 91 -15.01 9.05 4.28
CA PHE A 91 -13.97 8.58 3.35
C PHE A 91 -13.05 7.53 3.98
N ASP A 92 -12.75 7.64 5.28
CA ASP A 92 -11.92 6.68 6.00
C ASP A 92 -12.64 5.32 6.11
N TRP A 93 -13.94 5.34 6.41
CA TRP A 93 -14.78 4.14 6.45
C TRP A 93 -14.91 3.47 5.08
N ILE A 94 -15.16 4.25 4.02
CA ILE A 94 -15.24 3.72 2.64
C ILE A 94 -13.91 3.09 2.24
N ALA A 95 -12.79 3.77 2.49
CA ALA A 95 -11.46 3.28 2.15
C ALA A 95 -11.14 1.95 2.85
N VAL A 96 -11.42 1.85 4.15
CA VAL A 96 -11.23 0.60 4.91
C VAL A 96 -12.12 -0.52 4.41
N ALA A 97 -13.39 -0.23 4.10
CA ALA A 97 -14.30 -1.23 3.55
C ALA A 97 -13.77 -1.77 2.21
N LEU A 98 -13.32 -0.89 1.30
CA LEU A 98 -12.72 -1.28 0.02
C LEU A 98 -11.44 -2.12 0.19
N MET A 99 -10.62 -1.82 1.20
CA MET A 99 -9.42 -2.58 1.53
C MET A 99 -9.75 -4.01 2.02
N ILE A 100 -10.73 -4.15 2.91
CA ILE A 100 -11.14 -5.48 3.39
C ILE A 100 -11.78 -6.28 2.26
N LEU A 101 -12.65 -5.65 1.45
CA LEU A 101 -13.27 -6.27 0.29
C LEU A 101 -12.24 -6.69 -0.77
N SER A 102 -11.20 -5.88 -1.01
CA SER A 102 -10.13 -6.26 -1.92
C SER A 102 -9.32 -7.44 -1.38
N GLY A 103 -9.09 -7.52 -0.06
CA GLY A 103 -8.51 -8.67 0.62
C GLY A 103 -9.29 -9.96 0.42
N LEU A 104 -10.61 -9.91 0.64
CA LEU A 104 -11.51 -11.03 0.36
C LEU A 104 -11.51 -11.42 -1.12
N GLY A 105 -11.56 -10.42 -2.01
CA GLY A 105 -11.46 -10.63 -3.46
C GLY A 105 -10.15 -11.32 -3.87
N MET A 106 -9.03 -10.95 -3.24
CA MET A 106 -7.74 -11.59 -3.47
C MET A 106 -7.75 -13.06 -3.04
N TRP A 107 -8.36 -13.41 -1.91
CA TRP A 107 -8.47 -14.80 -1.49
C TRP A 107 -9.39 -15.65 -2.38
N ILE A 108 -10.51 -15.08 -2.85
CA ILE A 108 -11.37 -15.74 -3.84
C ILE A 108 -10.57 -16.00 -5.13
N LEU A 109 -9.85 -14.99 -5.62
CA LEU A 109 -9.01 -15.13 -6.81
C LEU A 109 -7.86 -16.13 -6.59
N ALA A 110 -7.30 -16.20 -5.38
CA ALA A 110 -6.27 -17.15 -5.02
C ALA A 110 -6.76 -18.60 -5.13
N ALA A 111 -7.98 -18.90 -4.67
CA ALA A 111 -8.56 -20.23 -4.80
C ALA A 111 -8.74 -20.65 -6.27
N ILE A 112 -9.10 -19.70 -7.13
CA ILE A 112 -9.20 -19.92 -8.58
C ILE A 112 -7.80 -20.20 -9.18
N TYR A 113 -6.80 -19.39 -8.82
CA TYR A 113 -5.43 -19.53 -9.33
C TYR A 113 -4.75 -20.82 -8.84
N PHE A 114 -5.04 -21.23 -7.61
CA PHE A 114 -4.59 -22.51 -7.08
C PHE A 114 -5.15 -23.68 -7.91
N SER A 115 -6.45 -23.63 -8.25
CA SER A 115 -7.10 -24.67 -9.06
C SER A 115 -6.57 -24.73 -10.50
N SER A 116 -6.00 -23.64 -11.03
CA SER A 116 -5.38 -23.58 -12.35
C SER A 116 -3.85 -23.75 -12.33
N ASN A 117 -3.27 -24.15 -11.19
CA ASN A 117 -1.83 -24.32 -11.00
C ASN A 117 -1.00 -23.05 -11.30
N ASN A 118 -1.59 -21.87 -11.11
CA ASN A 118 -0.93 -20.58 -11.28
C ASN A 118 -0.31 -20.11 -9.96
N SER A 119 1.02 -20.11 -9.88
CA SER A 119 1.81 -19.78 -8.68
C SER A 119 1.54 -18.39 -8.09
N GLN A 120 0.93 -17.46 -8.85
CA GLN A 120 0.51 -16.15 -8.36
C GLN A 120 -0.57 -16.22 -7.26
N TYR A 121 -1.19 -17.39 -7.04
CA TYR A 121 -2.06 -17.59 -5.87
C TYR A 121 -1.34 -17.27 -4.55
N ILE A 122 -0.01 -17.51 -4.47
CA ILE A 122 0.80 -17.23 -3.27
C ILE A 122 0.78 -15.73 -2.97
N VAL A 123 0.97 -14.90 -3.99
CA VAL A 123 0.93 -13.44 -3.87
C VAL A 123 -0.44 -12.99 -3.36
N LEU A 124 -1.52 -13.52 -3.94
CA LEU A 124 -2.88 -13.19 -3.56
C LEU A 124 -3.23 -13.63 -2.13
N VAL A 125 -2.73 -14.78 -1.66
CA VAL A 125 -2.91 -15.21 -0.27
C VAL A 125 -2.20 -14.25 0.68
N VAL A 126 -0.93 -13.94 0.41
CA VAL A 126 -0.11 -13.07 1.28
C VAL A 126 -0.68 -11.65 1.32
N PHE A 127 -0.95 -11.05 0.17
CA PHE A 127 -1.47 -9.69 0.11
C PHE A 127 -2.92 -9.60 0.54
N GLY A 128 -3.74 -10.62 0.28
CA GLY A 128 -5.11 -10.70 0.80
C GLY A 128 -5.13 -10.78 2.33
N PHE A 129 -4.21 -11.55 2.93
CA PHE A 129 -4.04 -11.59 4.38
C PHE A 129 -3.62 -10.23 4.94
N LEU A 130 -2.60 -9.60 4.36
CA LEU A 130 -2.14 -8.28 4.77
C LEU A 130 -3.24 -7.22 4.62
N ALA A 131 -4.02 -7.29 3.54
CA ALA A 131 -5.12 -6.38 3.26
C ALA A 131 -6.16 -6.41 4.38
N MET A 132 -6.61 -7.61 4.74
CA MET A 132 -7.59 -7.79 5.80
C MET A 132 -7.02 -7.51 7.19
N ALA A 133 -5.78 -7.94 7.47
CA ALA A 133 -5.15 -7.72 8.77
C ALA A 133 -4.95 -6.22 9.04
N LEU A 134 -4.34 -5.48 8.10
CA LEU A 134 -4.13 -4.04 8.23
C LEU A 134 -5.45 -3.27 8.19
N GLY A 135 -6.36 -3.65 7.28
CA GLY A 135 -7.70 -3.06 7.19
C GLY A 135 -8.51 -3.23 8.48
N TYR A 136 -8.47 -4.41 9.11
CA TYR A 136 -9.14 -4.67 10.38
C TYR A 136 -8.52 -3.88 11.54
N ILE A 137 -7.20 -3.79 11.57
CA ILE A 137 -6.48 -3.02 12.59
C ILE A 137 -6.83 -1.53 12.50
N ASP A 138 -6.87 -0.97 11.28
CA ASP A 138 -7.25 0.43 11.05
C ASP A 138 -8.74 0.65 11.32
N LEU A 139 -9.61 -0.28 10.93
CA LEU A 139 -11.06 -0.28 11.23
C LEU A 139 -11.29 -0.15 12.74
N ARG A 140 -10.61 -0.99 13.52
CA ARG A 140 -10.70 -0.98 14.98
C ARG A 140 -10.22 0.35 15.55
N SER A 141 -9.12 0.89 15.03
CA SER A 141 -8.58 2.17 15.50
C SER A 141 -9.51 3.35 15.20
N TYR A 142 -10.24 3.33 14.08
CA TYR A 142 -11.28 4.31 13.76
C TYR A 142 -12.53 4.17 14.61
N ARG A 143 -12.98 2.93 14.85
CA ARG A 143 -14.16 2.65 15.69
C ARG A 143 -13.93 3.06 17.14
N ASP A 144 -12.75 2.75 17.67
CA ASP A 144 -12.40 2.96 19.08
C ASP A 144 -11.73 4.35 19.29
N GLU A 145 -11.57 5.13 18.21
CA GLU A 145 -10.91 6.46 18.16
C GLU A 145 -9.50 6.49 18.78
N THR A 146 -8.77 5.36 18.76
CA THR A 146 -7.49 5.20 19.45
C THR A 146 -6.30 5.84 18.74
N ALA A 147 -6.42 6.14 17.45
CA ALA A 147 -5.35 6.68 16.60
C ALA A 147 -4.98 8.15 16.92
N THR A 148 -4.52 8.38 18.14
CA THR A 148 -3.96 9.65 18.63
C THR A 148 -2.51 9.44 19.12
N GLY A 149 -1.80 10.52 19.42
CA GLY A 149 -0.45 10.45 19.99
C GLY A 149 0.53 9.54 19.22
N LYS A 150 1.14 8.59 19.94
CA LYS A 150 2.14 7.63 19.43
C LYS A 150 1.50 6.55 18.54
N GLU A 151 0.30 6.07 18.88
CA GLU A 151 -0.40 5.06 18.07
C GLU A 151 -0.68 5.61 16.66
N ARG A 152 -1.10 6.86 16.56
CA ARG A 152 -1.26 7.57 15.28
C ARG A 152 0.02 7.53 14.43
N ILE A 153 1.18 7.79 15.04
CA ILE A 153 2.46 7.80 14.34
C ILE A 153 2.86 6.39 13.91
N SER A 154 2.62 5.37 14.75
CA SER A 154 2.83 3.98 14.40
C SER A 154 1.94 3.52 13.22
N ARG A 155 0.67 3.93 13.20
CA ARG A 155 -0.26 3.68 12.08
C ARG A 155 0.17 4.38 10.80
N HIS A 156 0.56 5.65 10.89
CA HIS A 156 1.12 6.42 9.78
C HIS A 156 2.35 5.71 9.19
N LEU A 157 3.30 5.33 10.04
CA LEU A 157 4.53 4.65 9.65
C LEU A 157 4.23 3.32 8.93
N THR A 158 3.41 2.48 9.55
CA THR A 158 3.06 1.15 9.03
C THR A 158 2.42 1.25 7.65
N ASN A 159 1.44 2.13 7.50
CA ASN A 159 0.72 2.30 6.24
C ASN A 159 1.57 2.97 5.14
N MET A 160 2.36 4.00 5.47
CA MET A 160 3.25 4.64 4.47
C MET A 160 4.36 3.71 3.98
N LEU A 161 4.97 2.92 4.88
CA LEU A 161 5.98 1.94 4.49
C LEU A 161 5.36 0.74 3.77
N GLY A 162 4.13 0.33 4.13
CA GLY A 162 3.35 -0.64 3.37
C GLY A 162 3.10 -0.19 1.92
N GLY A 163 2.72 1.07 1.72
CA GLY A 163 2.61 1.63 0.38
C GLY A 163 3.96 1.69 -0.35
N THR A 164 5.05 1.96 0.38
CA THR A 164 6.41 1.99 -0.19
C THR A 164 6.83 0.60 -0.68
N ILE A 165 6.53 -0.45 0.10
CA ILE A 165 6.66 -1.85 -0.33
C ILE A 165 5.93 -2.07 -1.65
N ALA A 166 4.68 -1.62 -1.77
CA ALA A 166 3.90 -1.80 -3.00
C ALA A 166 4.53 -1.14 -4.23
N VAL A 167 5.06 0.08 -4.11
CA VAL A 167 5.74 0.76 -5.25
C VAL A 167 7.05 0.06 -5.61
N VAL A 168 7.85 -0.36 -4.60
CA VAL A 168 9.09 -1.11 -4.83
C VAL A 168 8.78 -2.45 -5.51
N THR A 169 7.79 -3.19 -5.02
CA THR A 169 7.30 -4.41 -5.64
C THR A 169 6.88 -4.16 -7.08
N ALA A 170 6.08 -3.13 -7.35
CA ALA A 170 5.61 -2.81 -8.69
C ALA A 170 6.75 -2.59 -9.70
N VAL A 171 7.87 -2.00 -9.28
CA VAL A 171 9.05 -1.83 -10.15
C VAL A 171 9.84 -3.12 -10.33
N LEU A 172 9.97 -3.94 -9.29
CA LEU A 172 10.71 -5.21 -9.38
C LEU A 172 10.00 -6.23 -10.29
N VAL A 173 8.68 -6.29 -10.25
CA VAL A 173 7.88 -7.30 -10.97
C VAL A 173 7.63 -6.94 -12.44
N VAL A 174 8.02 -5.73 -12.89
CA VAL A 174 7.96 -5.37 -14.32
C VAL A 174 8.97 -6.16 -15.15
N ASN A 175 10.13 -6.52 -14.55
CA ASN A 175 11.14 -7.35 -15.19
C ASN A 175 11.83 -8.25 -14.14
N PRO A 176 11.15 -9.30 -13.66
CA PRO A 176 11.70 -10.20 -12.66
C PRO A 176 12.93 -10.92 -13.24
N PRO A 177 14.09 -10.91 -12.54
CA PRO A 177 15.33 -11.42 -13.12
C PRO A 177 15.37 -12.95 -13.25
N PHE A 178 14.56 -13.68 -12.49
CA PHE A 178 14.43 -15.15 -12.60
C PHE A 178 13.13 -15.67 -11.96
N GLU A 179 12.73 -16.88 -12.36
CA GLU A 179 11.62 -17.62 -11.78
C GLU A 179 11.98 -18.21 -10.40
N PRO A 180 11.00 -18.38 -9.48
CA PRO A 180 9.58 -18.13 -9.71
C PRO A 180 9.16 -16.67 -9.47
N GLU A 181 8.34 -16.09 -10.37
CA GLU A 181 7.96 -14.67 -10.34
C GLU A 181 7.36 -14.22 -8.99
N TRP A 182 6.54 -15.06 -8.35
CA TRP A 182 5.87 -14.74 -7.09
C TRP A 182 6.85 -14.35 -5.96
N VAL A 183 8.12 -14.78 -6.02
CA VAL A 183 9.15 -14.40 -5.05
C VAL A 183 9.38 -12.90 -5.07
N TRP A 184 9.44 -12.29 -6.25
CA TRP A 184 9.67 -10.85 -6.42
C TRP A 184 8.51 -10.00 -5.94
N TRP A 185 7.30 -10.55 -5.98
CA TRP A 185 6.12 -9.93 -5.40
C TRP A 185 6.22 -9.78 -3.87
N VAL A 186 6.63 -10.85 -3.18
CA VAL A 186 6.66 -10.89 -1.71
C VAL A 186 7.99 -10.43 -1.10
N LEU A 187 9.08 -10.43 -1.86
CA LEU A 187 10.43 -10.12 -1.38
C LEU A 187 10.53 -8.76 -0.67
N PRO A 188 10.00 -7.64 -1.22
CA PRO A 188 10.07 -6.35 -0.52
C PRO A 188 9.29 -6.35 0.80
N THR A 189 8.19 -7.10 0.87
CA THR A 189 7.43 -7.28 2.12
C THR A 189 8.30 -8.00 3.15
N ALA A 190 8.89 -9.13 2.78
CA ALA A 190 9.75 -9.91 3.67
C ALA A 190 10.95 -9.09 4.18
N ALA A 191 11.54 -8.24 3.33
CA ALA A 191 12.69 -7.41 3.68
C ALA A 191 12.34 -6.20 4.57
N ILE A 192 11.23 -5.51 4.28
CA ILE A 192 10.91 -4.20 4.91
C ILE A 192 10.03 -4.38 6.16
N THR A 193 9.17 -5.41 6.22
CA THR A 193 8.29 -5.63 7.38
C THR A 193 9.03 -5.72 8.72
N PRO A 194 10.20 -6.39 8.86
CA PRO A 194 10.97 -6.37 10.10
C PRO A 194 11.39 -4.95 10.56
N VAL A 195 11.72 -4.08 9.60
CA VAL A 195 12.06 -2.67 9.86
C VAL A 195 10.85 -1.90 10.39
N ILE A 196 9.66 -2.15 9.81
CA ILE A 196 8.38 -1.58 10.28
C ILE A 196 8.15 -1.97 11.75
N PHE A 197 8.29 -3.26 12.10
CA PHE A 197 8.12 -3.73 13.47
C PHE A 197 9.11 -3.06 14.44
N TRP A 198 10.38 -2.97 14.07
CA TRP A 198 11.40 -2.33 14.90
C TRP A 198 11.09 -0.86 15.17
N TRP A 199 10.73 -0.08 14.13
CA TRP A 199 10.38 1.33 14.31
C TRP A 199 9.07 1.52 15.09
N ASN A 200 8.06 0.68 14.87
CA ASN A 200 6.83 0.73 15.66
C ASN A 200 7.12 0.52 17.15
N LYS A 201 7.93 -0.48 17.50
CA LYS A 201 8.35 -0.71 18.90
C LYS A 201 9.08 0.51 19.46
N LYS A 202 9.97 1.13 18.69
CA LYS A 202 10.70 2.34 19.11
C LYS A 202 9.75 3.52 19.37
N VAL A 203 8.80 3.77 18.47
CA VAL A 203 7.84 4.89 18.57
C VAL A 203 6.87 4.72 19.74
N LEU A 204 6.40 3.50 20.00
CA LEU A 204 5.46 3.24 21.09
C LEU A 204 6.13 3.32 22.47
N ASN A 205 7.42 2.99 22.56
CA ASN A 205 8.19 2.98 23.81
C ASN A 205 8.91 4.30 24.13
N SER A 206 9.01 5.26 23.20
CA SER A 206 9.57 6.61 23.42
C SER A 206 8.49 7.55 23.90
#